data_AF-A0A354UPQ1-F1
#
_entry.id   AF-A0A354UPQ1-F1
#
_cell.length_a   1.000
_cell.length_b   1.000
_cell.length_c   1.000
_cell.angle_alpha   90.00
_cell.angle_beta   90.00
_cell.angle_gamma   90.00
#
_symmetry.space_group_name_H-M   'P 1'
#
loop_
_entity.id
_entity.type
_entity.pdbx_description
1 polymer ?
#
loop_
_entity_poly.entity_id
_entity_poly.type
_entity_poly.pdbx_seq_one_letter_code
_entity_poly.pdbx_strand_id
1 'polypeptide(L)'
;MDCVVSGNIESVLQSEGRYISTTKGVSMLPMIKTGRDVIIVEPKNGRLKKYDVALYRRGEAYVLHRVIEVTDDGYIIRGDNTYADEVIPEADVFGVLTEYYRGKKLIPVTDEKYLKYVEKRVKSYPERRKRYLFKRKIKNFIKKLIGRRQEQ
;
A
#
# COMPACT_ATOMS: atom_id res chain seq x y z
N MET A 1 19.90 -23.24 13.06
CA MET A 1 20.26 -22.51 11.82
C MET A 1 19.42 -21.26 11.85
N ASP A 2 19.88 -20.28 12.61
CA ASP A 2 19.10 -19.08 12.91
C ASP A 2 19.59 -17.97 12.00
N CYS A 3 18.99 -17.86 10.82
CA CYS A 3 19.20 -16.71 9.95
C CYS A 3 18.36 -15.55 10.48
N VAL A 4 18.86 -14.90 11.54
CA VAL A 4 18.39 -13.56 11.92
C VAL A 4 19.00 -12.61 10.91
N VAL A 5 18.28 -12.35 9.82
CA VAL A 5 18.64 -11.28 8.88
C VAL A 5 18.33 -9.95 9.57
N SER A 6 19.24 -9.46 10.39
CA SER A 6 19.29 -8.05 10.79
C SER A 6 19.84 -7.24 9.61
N GLY A 7 19.05 -7.16 8.54
CA GLY A 7 19.43 -6.50 7.30
C GLY A 7 18.32 -5.57 6.82
N ASN A 8 18.71 -4.40 6.33
CA ASN A 8 17.87 -3.51 5.54
C ASN A 8 17.15 -4.34 4.44
N ILE A 9 15.84 -4.13 4.23
CA ILE A 9 15.04 -4.89 3.24
C ILE A 9 15.66 -4.80 1.84
N GLU A 10 16.25 -3.66 1.50
CA GLU A 10 16.97 -3.44 0.24
C GLU A 10 18.12 -4.45 0.08
N SER A 11 18.89 -4.70 1.14
CA SER A 11 19.99 -5.68 1.11
C SER A 11 19.48 -7.10 0.90
N VAL A 12 18.36 -7.47 1.53
CA VAL A 12 17.73 -8.78 1.33
C VAL A 12 17.26 -8.96 -0.10
N LEU A 13 16.65 -7.92 -0.68
CA LEU A 13 16.25 -7.96 -2.08
C LEU A 13 17.44 -8.10 -3.02
N GLN A 14 18.56 -7.42 -2.73
CA GLN A 14 19.78 -7.51 -3.52
C GLN A 14 20.48 -8.87 -3.41
N SER A 15 20.53 -9.47 -2.22
CA SER A 15 21.25 -10.73 -2.00
C SER A 15 20.43 -11.97 -2.32
N GLU A 16 19.16 -12.00 -1.91
CA GLU A 16 18.28 -13.17 -2.04
C GLU A 16 17.37 -13.11 -3.27
N GLY A 17 17.30 -11.95 -3.93
CA GLY A 17 16.41 -11.72 -5.07
C GLY A 17 14.92 -11.64 -4.71
N ARG A 18 14.56 -11.79 -3.42
CA ARG A 18 13.18 -11.69 -2.93
C ARG A 18 13.11 -11.38 -1.45
N TYR A 19 12.07 -10.68 -1.06
CA TYR A 19 11.72 -10.38 0.33
C TYR A 19 10.35 -10.97 0.66
N ILE A 20 10.30 -11.80 1.70
CA ILE A 20 9.09 -12.49 2.16
C ILE A 20 8.82 -12.07 3.59
N SER A 21 7.66 -11.45 3.85
CA SER A 21 7.33 -10.99 5.19
C SER A 21 5.83 -10.75 5.38
N THR A 22 5.43 -10.47 6.62
CA THR A 22 4.10 -9.91 6.90
C THR A 22 4.17 -8.39 6.89
N THR A 23 3.06 -7.76 6.52
CA THR A 23 2.95 -6.29 6.57
C THR A 23 2.47 -5.82 7.93
N LYS A 24 2.77 -4.55 8.25
CA LYS A 24 2.16 -3.81 9.35
C LYS A 24 1.30 -2.66 8.81
N GLY A 25 0.20 -2.39 9.49
CA GLY A 25 -0.69 -1.26 9.17
C GLY A 25 -1.97 -1.65 8.43
N VAL A 26 -2.70 -0.64 7.95
CA VAL A 26 -4.03 -0.81 7.35
C VAL A 26 -4.15 -0.16 5.98
N SER A 27 -3.07 0.42 5.48
CA SER A 27 -3.03 1.20 4.24
C SER A 27 -3.39 0.38 3.02
N MET A 28 -3.05 -0.91 3.00
CA MET A 28 -3.33 -1.82 1.89
C MET A 28 -4.59 -2.67 2.09
N LEU A 29 -5.42 -2.37 3.10
CA LEU A 29 -6.74 -3.01 3.21
C LEU A 29 -7.65 -2.61 2.03
N PRO A 30 -8.56 -3.49 1.59
CA PRO A 30 -8.77 -4.86 2.07
C PRO A 30 -7.85 -5.90 1.41
N MET A 31 -6.95 -5.48 0.50
CA MET A 31 -6.11 -6.38 -0.31
C MET A 31 -5.14 -7.18 0.54
N ILE A 32 -4.38 -6.54 1.44
CA ILE A 32 -3.40 -7.19 2.30
C ILE A 32 -3.80 -6.95 3.76
N LYS A 33 -3.95 -8.05 4.51
CA LYS A 33 -4.30 -8.03 5.93
C LYS A 33 -3.05 -8.23 6.78
N THR A 34 -2.70 -7.21 7.55
CA THR A 34 -1.62 -7.25 8.54
C THR A 34 -1.71 -8.45 9.46
N GLY A 35 -0.56 -9.10 9.69
CA GLY A 35 -0.43 -10.29 10.54
C GLY A 35 -1.09 -11.56 9.99
N ARG A 36 -1.69 -11.52 8.79
CA ARG A 36 -2.38 -12.68 8.18
C ARG A 36 -1.86 -13.01 6.79
N ASP A 37 -1.76 -12.00 5.93
CA ASP A 37 -1.29 -12.19 4.57
C ASP A 37 0.24 -11.99 4.53
N VAL A 38 0.93 -12.87 3.83
CA VAL A 38 2.40 -12.83 3.64
C VAL A 38 2.68 -12.31 2.24
N ILE A 39 3.49 -11.26 2.11
CA ILE A 39 3.85 -10.67 0.82
C ILE A 39 5.13 -11.30 0.28
N ILE A 40 5.25 -11.36 -1.04
CA ILE A 40 6.47 -11.66 -1.76
C ILE A 40 6.78 -10.45 -2.63
N VAL A 41 7.94 -9.86 -2.41
CA VAL A 41 8.43 -8.69 -3.15
C VAL A 41 9.73 -9.08 -3.83
N GLU A 42 9.88 -8.67 -5.07
CA GLU A 42 11.12 -8.84 -5.84
C GLU A 42 11.75 -7.46 -6.12
N PRO A 43 13.07 -7.40 -6.39
CA PRO A 43 13.71 -6.18 -6.88
C PRO A 43 12.97 -5.64 -8.10
N LYS A 44 12.79 -4.32 -8.18
CA LYS A 44 12.22 -3.75 -9.40
C LYS A 44 13.17 -4.02 -10.58
N ASN A 45 12.63 -4.49 -11.69
CA ASN A 45 13.38 -4.66 -12.94
C ASN A 45 12.89 -3.61 -13.96
N GLY A 46 13.50 -2.44 -13.93
CA GLY A 46 13.07 -1.28 -14.71
C GLY A 46 11.97 -0.44 -14.03
N ARG A 47 11.35 0.45 -14.81
CA ARG A 47 10.27 1.32 -14.31
C ARG A 47 9.00 0.51 -14.06
N LEU A 48 8.36 0.78 -12.92
CA LEU A 48 7.06 0.21 -12.58
C LEU A 48 5.98 0.76 -13.49
N LYS A 49 4.90 0.00 -13.60
CA LYS A 49 3.71 0.34 -14.38
C LYS A 49 2.59 0.77 -13.45
N LYS A 50 1.62 1.48 -14.03
CA LYS A 50 0.36 1.74 -13.37
C LYS A 50 -0.24 0.43 -12.87
N TYR A 51 -0.71 0.45 -11.61
CA TYR A 51 -1.27 -0.66 -10.84
C TYR A 51 -0.29 -1.56 -10.08
N ASP A 52 1.00 -1.49 -10.37
CA ASP A 52 2.01 -2.20 -9.58
C ASP A 52 1.98 -1.72 -8.13
N VAL A 53 2.39 -2.59 -7.20
CA VAL A 53 2.52 -2.22 -5.79
C VAL A 53 4.00 -2.06 -5.49
N ALA A 54 4.42 -0.80 -5.37
CA ALA A 54 5.78 -0.40 -5.12
C ALA A 54 6.13 -0.59 -3.65
N LEU A 55 7.28 -1.21 -3.38
CA LEU A 55 7.96 -1.14 -2.09
C LEU A 55 8.98 0.00 -2.15
N TYR A 56 8.81 0.98 -1.27
CA TYR A 56 9.66 2.17 -1.22
C TYR A 56 10.00 2.56 0.21
N ARG A 57 11.06 3.37 0.35
CA ARG A 57 11.51 3.90 1.64
C ARG A 57 10.87 5.26 1.90
N ARG A 58 10.42 5.48 3.13
CA ARG A 58 9.91 6.76 3.63
C ARG A 58 10.51 7.06 4.99
N GLY A 59 11.60 7.83 5.01
CA GLY A 59 12.42 7.99 6.20
C GLY A 59 12.99 6.65 6.64
N GLU A 60 12.70 6.22 7.87
CA GLU A 60 13.15 4.93 8.41
C GLU A 60 12.16 3.77 8.17
N ALA A 61 11.02 4.05 7.52
CA ALA A 61 9.98 3.06 7.29
C ALA A 61 9.96 2.56 5.84
N TYR A 62 9.56 1.30 5.68
CA TYR A 62 9.25 0.72 4.39
C TYR A 62 7.74 0.66 4.17
N VAL A 63 7.30 1.09 3.00
CA VAL A 63 5.88 1.24 2.67
C VAL A 63 5.57 0.55 1.35
N LEU A 64 4.42 -0.13 1.32
CA LEU A 64 3.86 -0.72 0.11
C LEU A 64 2.63 0.04 -0.29
N HIS A 65 2.63 0.67 -1.47
CA HIS A 65 1.45 1.32 -2.04
C HIS A 65 1.37 1.08 -3.54
N ARG A 66 0.18 1.32 -4.08
CA ARG A 66 -0.10 1.11 -5.50
C ARG A 66 0.27 2.31 -6.33
N VAL A 67 0.96 2.10 -7.44
CA VAL A 67 1.19 3.09 -8.48
C VAL A 67 -0.14 3.46 -9.13
N ILE A 68 -0.55 4.71 -8.95
CA ILE A 68 -1.75 5.30 -9.57
C ILE A 68 -1.38 5.91 -10.92
N GLU A 69 -0.20 6.50 -10.99
CA GLU A 69 0.34 7.17 -12.18
C GLU A 69 1.87 7.08 -12.15
N VAL A 70 2.45 6.92 -13.34
CA VAL A 70 3.90 6.98 -13.57
C VAL A 70 4.19 8.37 -14.11
N THR A 71 5.10 9.11 -13.47
CA THR A 71 5.54 10.44 -13.91
C THR A 71 6.92 10.35 -14.54
N ASP A 72 7.48 11.44 -15.05
CA ASP A 72 8.83 11.41 -15.61
C ASP A 72 9.89 11.05 -14.55
N ASP A 73 9.76 11.62 -13.34
CA ASP A 73 10.76 11.49 -12.26
C ASP A 73 10.45 10.39 -11.23
N GLY A 74 9.29 9.73 -11.33
CA GLY A 74 8.89 8.71 -10.37
C GLY A 74 7.43 8.32 -10.48
N TYR A 75 6.72 8.35 -9.35
CA TYR A 75 5.39 7.77 -9.23
C TYR A 75 4.47 8.59 -8.33
N ILE A 76 3.19 8.64 -8.71
CA ILE A 76 2.11 8.98 -7.80
C ILE A 76 1.54 7.67 -7.29
N ILE A 77 1.68 7.43 -5.99
CA ILE A 77 1.26 6.18 -5.35
C ILE A 77 0.27 6.42 -4.23
N ARG A 78 -0.54 5.38 -3.94
CA ARG A 78 -1.57 5.44 -2.91
C ARG A 78 -1.84 4.05 -2.32
N GLY A 79 -2.04 3.99 -1.00
CA GLY A 79 -2.54 2.78 -0.36
C GLY A 79 -4.01 2.53 -0.67
N ASP A 80 -4.40 1.26 -0.88
CA ASP A 80 -5.77 0.86 -1.24
C ASP A 80 -6.85 1.35 -0.24
N ASN A 81 -6.50 1.57 1.03
CA ASN A 81 -7.36 2.06 2.11
C ASN A 81 -7.14 3.55 2.46
N THR A 82 -6.27 4.24 1.74
CA THR A 82 -5.89 5.63 2.05
C THR A 82 -6.54 6.62 1.08
N TYR A 83 -6.52 7.90 1.45
CA TYR A 83 -7.16 8.97 0.67
C TYR A 83 -6.21 10.08 0.23
N ALA A 84 -4.92 9.96 0.58
CA ALA A 84 -3.87 10.91 0.23
C ALA A 84 -2.92 10.25 -0.77
N ASP A 85 -2.47 11.03 -1.75
CA ASP A 85 -1.44 10.62 -2.70
C ASP A 85 -0.06 10.94 -2.14
N GLU A 86 0.90 10.11 -2.54
CA GLU A 86 2.31 10.29 -2.25
C GLU A 86 3.07 10.38 -3.58
N VAL A 87 3.90 11.41 -3.72
CA VAL A 87 4.79 11.57 -4.87
C VAL A 87 6.14 11.00 -4.46
N ILE A 88 6.54 9.91 -5.10
CA ILE A 88 7.75 9.18 -4.74
C ILE A 88 8.72 9.18 -5.93
N PRO A 89 9.96 9.66 -5.75
CA PRO A 89 11.02 9.57 -6.75
C PRO A 89 11.32 8.13 -7.15
N GLU A 90 11.75 7.93 -8.39
CA GLU A 90 12.16 6.63 -8.90
C GLU A 90 13.22 5.93 -8.01
N ALA A 91 14.14 6.71 -7.44
CA ALA A 91 15.26 6.23 -6.62
C ALA A 91 14.82 5.62 -5.27
N ASP A 92 13.68 6.06 -4.72
CA ASP A 92 13.20 5.58 -3.42
C ASP A 92 12.42 4.26 -3.55
N VAL A 93 12.08 3.86 -4.78
CA VAL A 93 11.40 2.60 -5.10
C VAL A 93 12.44 1.56 -5.48
N PHE A 94 12.49 0.46 -4.74
CA PHE A 94 13.50 -0.58 -4.93
C PHE A 94 12.91 -2.00 -5.06
N GLY A 95 11.61 -2.18 -4.82
CA GLY A 95 10.94 -3.47 -4.98
C GLY A 95 9.51 -3.36 -5.52
N VAL A 96 9.00 -4.49 -6.01
CA VAL A 96 7.64 -4.64 -6.51
C VAL A 96 7.00 -5.91 -5.94
N LEU A 97 5.75 -5.81 -5.50
CA LEU A 97 4.97 -6.97 -5.06
C LEU A 97 4.65 -7.85 -6.26
N THR A 98 5.02 -9.13 -6.20
CA THR A 98 4.78 -10.12 -7.26
C THR A 98 3.67 -11.10 -6.86
N GLU A 99 3.64 -11.51 -5.60
CA GLU A 99 2.61 -12.38 -5.05
C GLU A 99 2.34 -12.09 -3.58
N TYR A 100 1.25 -12.67 -3.07
CA TYR A 100 1.04 -12.77 -1.64
C TYR A 100 0.27 -14.05 -1.28
N TYR A 101 0.57 -14.61 -0.11
CA TYR A 101 -0.20 -15.69 0.47
C TYR A 101 -1.37 -15.15 1.27
N ARG A 102 -2.54 -15.76 1.06
CA ARG A 102 -3.72 -15.63 1.90
C ARG A 102 -4.04 -16.98 2.53
N GLY A 103 -3.61 -17.17 3.77
CA GLY A 103 -3.60 -18.50 4.39
C GLY A 103 -2.69 -19.43 3.58
N LYS A 104 -3.24 -20.52 3.03
CA LYS A 104 -2.48 -21.48 2.21
C LYS A 104 -2.47 -21.16 0.72
N LYS A 105 -3.22 -20.15 0.27
CA LYS A 105 -3.36 -19.84 -1.16
C LYS A 105 -2.36 -18.76 -1.57
N LEU A 106 -1.50 -19.07 -2.54
CA LEU A 106 -0.69 -18.09 -3.25
C LEU A 106 -1.58 -17.34 -4.25
N ILE A 107 -1.50 -16.01 -4.26
CA ILE A 107 -2.23 -15.14 -5.18
C ILE A 107 -1.19 -14.29 -5.93
N PRO A 108 -0.96 -14.57 -7.23
CA PRO A 108 -0.15 -13.72 -8.08
C PRO A 108 -0.82 -12.37 -8.36
N VAL A 109 -0.03 -11.30 -8.47
CA VAL A 109 -0.55 -9.98 -8.90
C VAL A 109 -0.92 -9.94 -10.39
N THR A 110 -0.66 -11.02 -11.12
CA THR A 110 -1.08 -11.23 -12.50
C THR A 110 -2.43 -11.97 -12.63
N ASP A 111 -3.00 -12.45 -11.51
CA ASP A 111 -4.29 -13.15 -11.50
C ASP A 111 -5.44 -12.24 -11.99
N GLU A 112 -6.33 -12.75 -12.83
CA GLU A 112 -7.42 -11.95 -13.39
C GLU A 112 -8.35 -11.34 -12.32
N LYS A 113 -8.62 -12.07 -11.23
CA LYS A 113 -9.46 -11.56 -10.14
C LYS A 113 -8.74 -10.46 -9.39
N TYR A 114 -7.42 -10.59 -9.23
CA TYR A 114 -6.58 -9.53 -8.70
C TYR A 114 -6.66 -8.28 -9.60
N LEU A 115 -6.42 -8.41 -10.90
CA LEU A 115 -6.43 -7.27 -11.82
C LEU A 115 -7.81 -6.57 -11.86
N LYS A 116 -8.90 -7.34 -11.90
CA LYS A 116 -10.27 -6.81 -11.79
C LYS A 116 -10.50 -6.07 -10.47
N TYR A 117 -9.98 -6.60 -9.36
CA TYR A 117 -10.02 -5.90 -8.07
C TYR A 117 -9.28 -4.56 -8.15
N VAL A 118 -8.07 -4.53 -8.70
CA VAL A 118 -7.24 -3.34 -8.77
C VAL A 118 -7.91 -2.24 -9.59
N GLU A 119 -8.40 -2.57 -10.78
CA GLU A 119 -9.11 -1.62 -11.62
C GLU A 119 -10.31 -1.02 -10.90
N LYS A 120 -11.18 -1.86 -10.33
CA LYS A 120 -12.35 -1.41 -9.57
C LYS A 120 -11.90 -0.55 -8.38
N ARG A 121 -10.81 -0.92 -7.72
CA ARG A 121 -10.32 -0.25 -6.52
C ARG A 121 -9.86 1.16 -6.82
N VAL A 122 -9.12 1.36 -7.91
CA VAL A 122 -8.64 2.67 -8.38
C VAL A 122 -9.78 3.50 -8.97
N LYS A 123 -10.61 2.93 -9.85
CA LYS A 123 -11.75 3.63 -10.48
C LYS A 123 -12.75 4.18 -9.46
N SER A 124 -13.02 3.44 -8.38
CA SER A 124 -13.94 3.85 -7.32
C SER A 124 -13.36 4.84 -6.29
N TYR A 125 -12.12 5.30 -6.46
CA TYR A 125 -11.49 6.25 -5.54
C TYR A 125 -12.26 7.58 -5.38
N PRO A 126 -12.71 8.28 -6.44
CA PRO A 126 -13.38 9.56 -6.30
C PRO A 126 -14.64 9.47 -5.44
N GLU A 127 -15.44 8.43 -5.64
CA GLU A 127 -16.65 8.15 -4.86
C GLU A 127 -16.33 7.87 -3.39
N ARG A 128 -15.33 7.02 -3.16
CA ARG A 128 -14.87 6.70 -1.81
C ARG A 128 -14.39 7.93 -1.06
N ARG A 129 -13.60 8.78 -1.72
CA ARG A 129 -13.06 10.01 -1.13
C ARG A 129 -14.19 10.98 -0.79
N LYS A 130 -15.15 11.20 -1.70
CA LYS A 130 -16.33 12.05 -1.44
C LYS A 130 -17.10 11.56 -0.21
N ARG A 131 -17.39 10.25 -0.14
CA ARG A 131 -18.07 9.64 1.01
C ARG A 131 -17.29 9.78 2.31
N TYR A 132 -15.97 9.59 2.28
CA TYR A 132 -15.11 9.78 3.45
C TYR A 132 -15.16 11.22 3.95
N LEU A 133 -14.98 12.20 3.05
CA LEU A 133 -15.03 13.62 3.40
C LEU A 133 -16.40 14.02 3.95
N PHE A 134 -17.48 13.51 3.36
CA PHE A 134 -18.85 13.75 3.84
C PHE A 134 -19.06 13.20 5.27
N LYS A 135 -18.69 11.94 5.51
CA LYS A 135 -18.76 11.34 6.86
C LYS A 135 -17.91 12.11 7.87
N ARG A 136 -16.73 12.61 7.46
CA ARG A 136 -15.85 13.43 8.30
C ARG A 136 -16.50 14.77 8.66
N LYS A 137 -17.16 15.44 7.70
CA LYS A 137 -17.93 16.67 7.95
C LYS A 137 -19.05 16.44 8.95
N ILE A 138 -19.85 15.38 8.77
CA ILE A 138 -20.94 15.03 9.71
C ILE A 138 -20.40 14.77 11.11
N LYS A 139 -19.34 13.95 11.24
CA LYS A 139 -18.72 13.65 12.53
C LYS A 139 -18.23 14.92 13.25
N ASN A 140 -17.58 15.82 12.52
CA ASN A 140 -17.11 17.09 13.07
C ASN A 140 -18.28 18.00 13.50
N PHE A 141 -19.38 18.01 12.74
CA PHE A 141 -20.59 18.75 13.10
C PHE A 141 -21.23 18.20 14.39
N ILE A 142 -21.41 16.88 14.51
CA ILE A 142 -21.93 16.23 15.71
C ILE A 142 -21.02 16.51 16.93
N LYS A 143 -19.69 16.41 16.76
CA LYS A 143 -18.73 16.74 17.84
C LYS A 143 -18.88 18.19 18.32
N LYS A 144 -19.12 19.14 17.40
CA LYS A 144 -19.35 20.55 17.73
C LYS A 144 -20.67 20.77 18.49
N LEU A 145 -21.72 20.02 18.17
CA LEU A 145 -23.00 20.07 18.87
C LEU A 145 -22.90 19.48 20.29
N ILE A 146 -22.20 18.35 20.46
CA ILE A 146 -22.02 17.70 21.77
C ILE A 146 -21.07 18.50 22.67
N GLY A 147 -19.98 19.04 22.11
CA GLY A 147 -19.03 19.86 22.89
C GLY A 147 -19.64 21.14 23.46
N ARG A 148 -20.66 21.71 22.81
CA ARG A 148 -21.41 22.89 23.30
C ARG A 148 -22.36 22.61 24.46
N ARG A 149 -22.61 21.34 24.80
CA ARG A 149 -23.51 20.94 25.91
C ARG A 149 -22.80 20.75 27.25
N GLN A 150 -21.46 20.81 27.31
CA GLN A 150 -20.70 20.68 28.56
C GLN A 150 -20.24 22.02 29.16
N GLU A 151 -20.59 23.15 28.52
CA GLU A 151 -20.32 24.51 29.00
C GLU A 151 -21.61 25.27 29.39
N GLN A 152 -22.74 24.56 29.56
CA GLN A 152 -24.00 25.11 30.08
C GLN A 152 -24.36 24.44 31.40
#